data_AF-A0A892ZKM4-F1
#
_entry.id   AF-A0A892ZKM4-F1
#
_cell.length_a   1.000
_cell.length_b   1.000
_cell.length_c   1.000
_cell.angle_alpha   90.00
_cell.angle_beta   90.00
_cell.angle_gamma   90.00
#
_symmetry.space_group_name_H-M   'P 1'
#
loop_
_entity.id
_entity.type
_entity.pdbx_description
1 polymer ?
#
loop_
_entity_poly.entity_id
_entity_poly.type
_entity_poly.pdbx_seq_one_letter_code
_entity_poly.pdbx_strand_id
1 'polypeptide(L)'
;MGLAYLKTLIHHDLYHPNGLISIMGRVAKKANDIPAYQEQLQILQAALENWPIRSFNGEQMNLHGDQIWFDDNRIVLLTDFCFQEMPYRFFWVTQGFPNLLKNQMGCLILMFSIESHAGKKHIFPEWFTLFAFEPKRTAFYPQLAFHTVLDDVNFSQIDWNEAALCRAQFYHLPTESQLYKLRLANCLVPEFYGVSLPQLKETDLWQAYCMVTPRLRLESEKKYKSLKRASQR
;
A
#
# COMPACT_ATOMS: atom_id res chain seq x y z
N MET A 1 18.53 -10.59 -6.62
CA MET A 1 17.76 -10.44 -7.87
C MET A 1 18.43 -9.41 -8.76
N GLY A 2 18.54 -9.63 -10.06
CA GLY A 2 19.17 -8.66 -10.98
C GLY A 2 18.17 -7.65 -11.56
N LEU A 3 18.63 -6.45 -11.91
CA LEU A 3 17.81 -5.38 -12.53
C LEU A 3 17.09 -5.85 -13.82
N ALA A 4 17.78 -6.61 -14.66
CA ALA A 4 17.20 -7.15 -15.90
C ALA A 4 16.00 -8.06 -15.61
N TYR A 5 16.11 -8.92 -14.59
CA TYR A 5 15.02 -9.78 -14.16
C TYR A 5 13.84 -8.97 -13.63
N LEU A 6 14.09 -7.91 -12.86
CA LEU A 6 13.04 -7.02 -12.36
C LEU A 6 12.27 -6.36 -13.51
N LYS A 7 12.97 -5.84 -14.54
CA LYS A 7 12.33 -5.27 -15.73
C LYS A 7 11.47 -6.31 -16.47
N THR A 8 11.96 -7.54 -16.63
CA THR A 8 11.18 -8.64 -17.22
C THR A 8 9.94 -8.95 -16.40
N LEU A 9 10.04 -8.92 -15.07
CA LEU A 9 8.95 -9.22 -14.17
C LEU A 9 7.84 -8.15 -14.25
N ILE A 10 8.21 -6.87 -14.24
CA ILE A 10 7.25 -5.76 -14.44
C ILE A 10 6.55 -5.89 -15.79
N HIS A 11 7.32 -6.15 -16.86
CA HIS A 11 6.76 -6.31 -18.19
C HIS A 11 5.79 -7.50 -18.26
N HIS A 12 6.13 -8.62 -17.62
CA HIS A 12 5.24 -9.77 -17.52
C HIS A 12 3.92 -9.39 -16.84
N ASP A 13 3.95 -8.73 -15.68
CA ASP A 13 2.74 -8.42 -14.93
C ASP A 13 1.85 -7.36 -15.59
N LEU A 14 2.45 -6.45 -16.37
CA LEU A 14 1.73 -5.44 -17.15
C LEU A 14 1.05 -6.00 -18.40
N TYR A 15 1.74 -6.85 -19.17
CA TYR A 15 1.37 -7.11 -20.56
C TYR A 15 1.07 -8.58 -20.87
N HIS A 16 1.50 -9.51 -20.05
CA HIS A 16 1.31 -10.93 -20.34
C HIS A 16 -0.11 -11.40 -20.00
N PRO A 17 -0.72 -12.33 -20.76
CA PRO A 17 -2.06 -12.88 -20.44
C PRO A 17 -2.15 -13.59 -19.08
N ASN A 18 -1.01 -13.98 -18.50
CA ASN A 18 -0.91 -14.54 -17.15
C ASN A 18 -0.23 -13.58 -16.16
N GLY A 19 -0.07 -12.31 -16.54
CA GLY A 19 0.37 -11.24 -15.66
C GLY A 19 -0.76 -10.75 -14.77
N LEU A 20 -0.39 -10.05 -13.70
CA LEU A 20 -1.34 -9.62 -12.67
C LEU A 20 -2.46 -8.72 -13.19
N ILE A 21 -2.20 -7.80 -14.12
CA ILE A 21 -3.26 -6.97 -14.72
C ILE A 21 -4.33 -7.83 -15.39
N SER A 22 -3.92 -8.85 -16.16
CA SER A 22 -4.86 -9.76 -16.81
C SER A 22 -5.63 -10.61 -15.80
N ILE A 23 -4.98 -11.04 -14.72
CA ILE A 23 -5.60 -11.81 -13.63
C ILE A 23 -6.64 -10.95 -12.90
N MET A 24 -6.29 -9.73 -12.50
CA MET A 24 -7.19 -8.77 -11.87
C MET A 24 -8.40 -8.46 -12.76
N GLY A 25 -8.20 -8.33 -14.07
CA GLY A 25 -9.27 -8.10 -15.05
C GLY A 25 -10.33 -9.21 -15.11
N ARG A 26 -10.00 -10.43 -14.68
CA ARG A 26 -10.96 -11.54 -14.59
C ARG A 26 -11.82 -11.48 -13.33
N VAL A 27 -11.45 -10.66 -12.35
CA VAL A 27 -12.17 -10.48 -11.09
C VAL A 27 -12.92 -9.15 -11.14
N ALA A 28 -14.22 -9.18 -11.47
CA ALA A 28 -15.03 -7.98 -11.72
C ALA A 28 -14.94 -6.90 -10.62
N LYS A 29 -14.80 -7.29 -9.34
CA LYS A 29 -14.62 -6.33 -8.25
C LYS A 29 -13.30 -5.57 -8.30
N LYS A 30 -12.23 -6.22 -8.75
CA LYS A 30 -10.86 -5.70 -8.76
C LYS A 30 -10.53 -4.90 -10.02
N ALA A 31 -11.42 -4.90 -11.01
CA ALA A 31 -11.26 -4.14 -12.24
C ALA A 31 -11.05 -2.63 -12.00
N ASN A 32 -11.64 -2.08 -10.93
CA ASN A 32 -11.51 -0.66 -10.58
C ASN A 32 -10.12 -0.29 -10.04
N ASP A 33 -9.31 -1.26 -9.60
CA ASP A 33 -7.95 -1.01 -9.11
C ASP A 33 -6.90 -1.10 -10.23
N ILE A 34 -7.25 -1.69 -11.38
CA ILE A 34 -6.35 -1.87 -12.51
C ILE A 34 -5.67 -0.56 -12.94
N PRO A 35 -6.37 0.58 -13.06
CA PRO A 35 -5.72 1.82 -13.47
C PRO A 35 -4.63 2.28 -12.51
N ALA A 36 -4.90 2.26 -11.20
CA ALA A 36 -3.95 2.64 -10.16
C ALA A 36 -2.77 1.65 -10.07
N TYR A 37 -3.05 0.36 -10.23
CA TYR A 37 -2.04 -0.70 -10.23
C TYR A 37 -1.09 -0.54 -11.41
N GLN A 38 -1.67 -0.37 -12.61
CA GLN A 38 -0.93 -0.18 -13.85
C GLN A 38 -0.09 1.09 -13.81
N GLU A 39 -0.63 2.20 -13.31
CA GLU A 39 0.11 3.45 -13.11
C GLU A 39 1.36 3.24 -12.25
N GLN A 40 1.21 2.59 -11.08
CA GLN A 40 2.34 2.35 -10.17
C GLN A 40 3.44 1.48 -10.81
N LEU A 41 3.07 0.43 -11.55
CA LEU A 41 4.06 -0.40 -12.26
C LEU A 41 4.73 0.34 -13.42
N GLN A 42 4.00 1.17 -14.16
CA GLN A 42 4.56 1.98 -15.24
C GLN A 42 5.54 3.05 -14.70
N ILE A 43 5.22 3.67 -13.57
CA ILE A 43 6.13 4.59 -12.88
C ILE A 43 7.40 3.84 -12.47
N LEU A 44 7.26 2.66 -11.86
CA LEU A 44 8.41 1.85 -11.48
C LEU A 44 9.25 1.48 -12.70
N GLN A 45 8.62 1.06 -13.80
CA GLN A 45 9.31 0.75 -15.05
C GLN A 45 10.12 1.94 -15.57
N ALA A 46 9.52 3.13 -15.61
CA ALA A 46 10.19 4.35 -16.08
C ALA A 46 11.33 4.79 -15.14
N ALA A 47 11.13 4.66 -13.82
CA ALA A 47 12.13 5.01 -12.83
C ALA A 47 13.38 4.10 -12.93
N LEU A 48 13.21 2.81 -13.23
CA LEU A 48 14.31 1.87 -13.41
C LEU A 48 15.24 2.18 -14.60
N GLU A 49 14.85 3.10 -15.49
CA GLU A 49 15.72 3.55 -16.58
C GLU A 49 16.69 4.67 -16.16
N ASN A 50 16.27 5.54 -15.22
CA ASN A 50 16.96 6.81 -15.01
C ASN A 50 17.30 7.13 -13.54
N TRP A 51 16.75 6.39 -12.58
CA TRP A 51 16.92 6.72 -11.17
C TRP A 51 18.06 5.93 -10.53
N PRO A 52 18.75 6.51 -9.53
CA PRO A 52 19.70 5.79 -8.69
C PRO A 52 19.04 4.57 -8.04
N ILE A 53 19.70 3.42 -8.16
CA ILE A 53 19.26 2.14 -7.58
C ILE A 53 20.16 1.78 -6.39
N ARG A 54 19.54 1.45 -5.26
CA ARG A 54 20.18 1.11 -3.98
C ARG A 54 19.68 -0.26 -3.49
N SER A 55 20.49 -0.91 -2.66
CA SER A 55 20.13 -2.18 -2.03
C SER A 55 19.89 -1.99 -0.53
N PHE A 56 18.99 -2.78 0.04
CA PHE A 56 18.73 -2.80 1.49
C PHE A 56 19.86 -3.41 2.35
N ASN A 57 20.98 -3.87 1.76
CA ASN A 57 22.05 -4.60 2.43
C ASN A 57 22.86 -3.73 3.44
N GLY A 58 22.26 -3.43 4.60
CA GLY A 58 22.90 -2.74 5.71
C GLY A 58 22.92 -1.21 5.61
N GLU A 59 22.45 -0.64 4.50
CA GLU A 59 22.27 0.80 4.36
C GLU A 59 20.91 1.22 4.92
N GLN A 60 20.90 2.32 5.69
CA GLN A 60 19.67 2.94 6.13
C GLN A 60 19.08 3.76 4.97
N MET A 61 17.79 3.56 4.69
CA MET A 61 17.11 4.31 3.64
C MET A 61 17.14 5.81 3.96
N ASN A 62 17.78 6.58 3.10
CA ASN A 62 17.66 8.02 3.10
C ASN A 62 16.42 8.41 2.29
N LEU A 63 15.48 9.13 2.87
CA LEU A 63 14.22 9.47 2.23
C LEU A 63 14.30 10.65 1.24
N HIS A 64 15.49 11.07 0.78
CA HIS A 64 15.71 12.25 -0.08
C HIS A 64 15.93 11.94 -1.56
N GLY A 65 15.34 12.73 -2.46
CA GLY A 65 15.55 12.62 -3.90
C GLY A 65 14.88 11.41 -4.55
N ASP A 66 14.88 11.43 -5.89
CA ASP A 66 14.38 10.34 -6.72
C ASP A 66 15.34 9.14 -6.66
N GLN A 67 14.88 7.99 -6.17
CA GLN A 67 15.69 6.78 -6.06
C GLN A 67 14.84 5.53 -5.84
N ILE A 68 15.44 4.36 -6.08
CA ILE A 68 14.83 3.04 -5.91
C ILE A 68 15.67 2.22 -4.95
N TRP A 69 15.03 1.66 -3.93
CA TRP A 69 15.61 0.67 -3.02
C TRP A 69 15.02 -0.69 -3.31
N PHE A 70 15.83 -1.74 -3.41
CA PHE A 70 15.31 -3.08 -3.69
C PHE A 70 16.12 -4.21 -3.08
N ASP A 71 15.45 -5.35 -2.87
CA ASP A 71 16.07 -6.65 -2.64
C ASP A 71 15.23 -7.77 -3.31
N ASP A 72 15.37 -9.01 -2.84
CA ASP A 72 14.70 -10.17 -3.43
C ASP A 72 13.17 -10.21 -3.23
N ASN A 73 12.64 -9.43 -2.28
CA ASN A 73 11.27 -9.51 -1.81
C ASN A 73 10.53 -8.17 -1.82
N ARG A 74 11.24 -7.04 -1.96
CA ARG A 74 10.63 -5.71 -1.85
C ARG A 74 11.34 -4.68 -2.72
N ILE A 75 10.56 -3.68 -3.10
CA ILE A 75 10.99 -2.50 -3.84
C ILE A 75 10.35 -1.29 -3.18
N VAL A 76 11.12 -0.22 -3.03
CA VAL A 76 10.63 1.08 -2.57
C VAL A 76 11.10 2.12 -3.56
N LEU A 77 10.16 2.86 -4.12
CA LEU A 77 10.40 3.98 -5.00
C LEU A 77 10.13 5.26 -4.23
N LEU A 78 11.15 6.12 -4.16
CA LEU A 78 11.10 7.42 -3.50
C LEU A 78 11.14 8.51 -4.56
N THR A 79 10.29 9.51 -4.43
CA THR A 79 10.33 10.70 -5.28
C THR A 79 9.99 11.95 -4.49
N ASP A 80 10.70 13.04 -4.78
CA ASP A 80 10.37 14.31 -4.15
C ASP A 80 8.98 14.77 -4.62
N PHE A 81 8.14 15.13 -3.65
CA PHE A 81 6.74 15.44 -3.92
C PHE A 81 6.58 16.91 -4.30
N CYS A 82 6.03 17.13 -5.48
CA CYS A 82 5.56 18.44 -5.94
C CYS A 82 4.07 18.34 -6.27
N PHE A 83 3.18 18.83 -5.40
CA PHE A 83 1.73 18.68 -5.58
C PHE A 83 1.24 19.11 -6.98
N GLN A 84 1.86 20.14 -7.57
CA GLN A 84 1.45 20.65 -8.88
C GLN A 84 1.74 19.66 -10.02
N GLU A 85 2.80 18.86 -9.90
CA GLU A 85 3.22 17.88 -10.89
C GLU A 85 2.60 16.50 -10.67
N MET A 86 2.25 16.21 -9.42
CA MET A 86 1.83 14.89 -8.97
C MET A 86 0.56 14.37 -9.66
N PRO A 87 -0.49 15.17 -9.93
CA PRO A 87 -1.62 14.72 -10.74
C PRO A 87 -1.25 14.30 -12.18
N TYR A 88 -0.13 14.79 -12.72
CA TYR A 88 0.33 14.41 -14.06
C TYR A 88 1.25 13.19 -14.04
N ARG A 89 1.94 12.95 -12.92
CA ARG A 89 2.91 11.85 -12.77
C ARG A 89 2.33 10.63 -12.04
N PHE A 90 1.34 10.83 -11.17
CA PHE A 90 0.77 9.88 -10.21
C PHE A 90 -0.75 10.12 -10.06
N PHE A 91 -1.48 10.20 -11.18
CA PHE A 91 -2.88 10.64 -11.21
C PHE A 91 -3.75 9.80 -10.28
N TRP A 92 -3.75 8.48 -10.43
CA TRP A 92 -4.60 7.58 -9.65
C TRP A 92 -4.18 7.52 -8.19
N VAL A 93 -2.88 7.46 -7.93
CA VAL A 93 -2.32 7.41 -6.57
C VAL A 93 -2.67 8.68 -5.76
N THR A 94 -2.70 9.84 -6.42
CA THR A 94 -2.80 11.13 -5.72
C THR A 94 -4.22 11.70 -5.64
N GLN A 95 -5.20 11.06 -6.29
CA GLN A 95 -6.60 11.51 -6.29
C GLN A 95 -7.19 11.68 -4.88
N GLY A 96 -6.80 10.82 -3.93
CA GLY A 96 -7.32 10.86 -2.57
C GLY A 96 -6.58 11.83 -1.64
N PHE A 97 -5.52 12.50 -2.10
CA PHE A 97 -4.68 13.32 -1.22
C PHE A 97 -5.49 14.50 -0.66
N PRO A 98 -5.47 14.71 0.67
CA PRO A 98 -6.20 15.82 1.27
C PRO A 98 -5.61 17.16 0.81
N ASN A 99 -6.48 18.16 0.67
CA ASN A 99 -6.10 19.52 0.23
C ASN A 99 -4.99 20.15 1.08
N LEU A 100 -4.83 19.73 2.34
CA LEU A 100 -3.75 20.20 3.22
C LEU A 100 -2.34 19.84 2.71
N LEU A 101 -2.20 18.79 1.90
CA LEU A 101 -0.92 18.38 1.30
C LEU A 101 -0.50 19.26 0.11
N LYS A 102 -1.40 20.11 -0.41
CA LYS A 102 -1.14 20.92 -1.62
C LYS A 102 0.07 21.85 -1.50
N ASN A 103 0.35 22.31 -0.29
CA ASN A 103 1.42 23.25 -0.01
C ASN A 103 2.58 22.59 0.78
N GLN A 104 2.58 21.27 0.91
CA GLN A 104 3.58 20.55 1.69
C GLN A 104 4.68 20.03 0.78
N MET A 105 5.92 20.24 1.20
CA MET A 105 7.09 19.56 0.64
C MET A 105 7.27 18.22 1.34
N GLY A 106 7.78 17.23 0.63
CA GLY A 106 7.89 15.89 1.16
C GLY A 106 8.44 14.88 0.16
N CYS A 107 8.29 13.62 0.52
CA CYS A 107 8.63 12.47 -0.31
C CYS A 107 7.38 11.62 -0.52
N LEU A 108 7.06 11.32 -1.78
CA LEU A 108 6.11 10.27 -2.09
C LEU A 108 6.84 8.93 -2.15
N ILE A 109 6.26 7.93 -1.49
CA ILE A 109 6.85 6.62 -1.31
C ILE A 109 5.86 5.59 -1.87
N LEU A 110 6.27 4.93 -2.95
CA LEU A 110 5.59 3.75 -3.48
C LEU A 110 6.33 2.50 -3.01
N MET A 111 5.58 1.47 -2.61
CA MET A 111 6.12 0.22 -2.11
C MET A 111 5.57 -0.92 -2.93
N PHE A 112 6.42 -1.90 -3.21
CA PHE A 112 6.05 -3.10 -3.95
C PHE A 112 6.62 -4.34 -3.28
N SER A 113 5.81 -5.35 -3.04
CA SER A 113 6.28 -6.67 -2.65
C SER A 113 6.56 -7.51 -3.89
N ILE A 114 7.49 -8.46 -3.76
CA ILE A 114 7.76 -9.48 -4.76
C ILE A 114 7.38 -10.82 -4.14
N GLU A 115 6.30 -11.41 -4.63
CA GLU A 115 5.70 -12.61 -4.05
C GLU A 115 5.72 -13.76 -5.05
N SER A 116 5.87 -14.98 -4.56
CA SER A 116 5.87 -16.18 -5.40
C SER A 116 4.54 -16.91 -5.31
N HIS A 117 3.87 -17.10 -6.43
CA HIS A 117 2.64 -17.88 -6.53
C HIS A 117 2.73 -18.90 -7.67
N ALA A 118 2.33 -20.15 -7.40
CA ALA A 118 2.40 -21.25 -8.36
C ALA A 118 3.78 -21.39 -9.06
N GLY A 119 4.86 -21.13 -8.30
CA GLY A 119 6.24 -21.17 -8.82
C GLY A 119 6.66 -19.98 -9.68
N LYS A 120 5.82 -18.94 -9.81
CA LYS A 120 6.13 -17.70 -10.52
C LYS A 120 6.21 -16.53 -9.55
N LYS A 121 7.20 -15.67 -9.74
CA LYS A 121 7.25 -14.39 -9.04
C LYS A 121 6.32 -13.39 -9.70
N HIS A 122 5.81 -12.47 -8.90
CA HIS A 122 4.99 -11.34 -9.32
C HIS A 122 5.31 -10.11 -8.47
N ILE A 123 5.14 -8.91 -9.02
CA ILE A 123 5.33 -7.63 -8.32
C ILE A 123 3.97 -7.05 -7.99
N PHE A 124 3.75 -6.81 -6.71
CA PHE A 124 2.53 -6.22 -6.17
C PHE A 124 2.82 -4.84 -5.59
N PRO A 125 2.32 -3.74 -6.19
CA PRO A 125 2.23 -2.49 -5.47
C PRO A 125 1.37 -2.68 -4.22
N GLU A 126 1.79 -2.02 -3.13
CA GLU A 126 1.04 -2.02 -1.89
C GLU A 126 -0.31 -1.30 -2.05
N TRP A 127 -1.26 -1.67 -1.19
CA TRP A 127 -2.62 -1.10 -1.19
C TRP A 127 -2.69 0.36 -0.75
N PHE A 128 -1.56 0.93 -0.37
CA PHE A 128 -1.38 2.29 0.08
C PHE A 128 -0.03 2.83 -0.39
N THR A 129 0.06 4.15 -0.42
CA THR A 129 1.30 4.91 -0.58
C THR A 129 1.56 5.72 0.68
N LEU A 130 2.81 6.13 0.90
CA LEU A 130 3.13 7.04 2.01
C LEU A 130 3.62 8.37 1.47
N PHE A 131 3.24 9.43 2.16
CA PHE A 131 3.82 10.74 2.01
C PHE A 131 4.63 11.08 3.28
N ALA A 132 5.93 11.31 3.16
CA ALA A 132 6.78 11.72 4.27
C ALA A 132 6.97 13.25 4.27
N PHE A 133 6.60 13.91 5.36
CA PHE A 133 6.64 15.37 5.47
C PHE A 133 8.07 15.90 5.68
N GLU A 134 8.44 16.96 4.96
CA GLU A 134 9.63 17.74 5.26
C GLU A 134 9.54 18.53 6.58
N PRO A 135 10.68 19.00 7.12
CA PRO A 135 12.06 18.82 6.63
C PRO A 135 12.72 17.53 7.12
N LYS A 136 12.16 16.88 8.14
CA LYS A 136 12.79 15.71 8.79
C LYS A 136 12.38 14.37 8.18
N ARG A 137 11.29 14.31 7.41
CA ARG A 137 10.74 13.07 6.81
C ARG A 137 10.51 11.95 7.85
N THR A 138 10.18 12.35 9.08
CA THR A 138 9.90 11.45 10.23
C THR A 138 8.41 11.29 10.52
N ALA A 139 7.57 12.03 9.82
CA ALA A 139 6.11 11.93 9.90
C ALA A 139 5.59 11.48 8.54
N PHE A 140 4.68 10.52 8.55
CA PHE A 140 4.14 9.87 7.38
C PHE A 140 2.62 10.04 7.34
N TYR A 141 2.09 10.29 6.15
CA TYR A 141 0.67 10.23 5.86
C TYR A 141 0.43 9.06 4.90
N PRO A 142 -0.25 7.99 5.35
CA PRO A 142 -0.70 6.96 4.46
C PRO A 142 -1.87 7.44 3.60
N GLN A 143 -1.87 7.03 2.34
CA GLN A 143 -2.96 7.25 1.40
C GLN A 143 -3.32 5.91 0.77
N LEU A 144 -4.60 5.56 0.75
CA LEU A 144 -5.09 4.39 0.04
C LEU A 144 -4.89 4.56 -1.47
N ALA A 145 -4.26 3.58 -2.10
CA ALA A 145 -3.94 3.58 -3.52
C ALA A 145 -5.02 2.88 -4.37
N PHE A 146 -5.84 2.03 -3.75
CA PHE A 146 -6.81 1.17 -4.43
C PHE A 146 -8.21 1.34 -3.89
N HIS A 147 -9.19 1.35 -4.80
CA HIS A 147 -10.60 1.51 -4.47
C HIS A 147 -11.14 0.29 -3.73
N THR A 148 -10.75 -0.93 -4.10
CA THR A 148 -11.35 -2.11 -3.45
C THR A 148 -10.96 -2.29 -2.00
N VAL A 149 -9.94 -1.58 -1.52
CA VAL A 149 -9.61 -1.51 -0.09
C VAL A 149 -10.73 -0.82 0.69
N LEU A 150 -11.37 0.20 0.11
CA LEU A 150 -12.49 0.91 0.74
C LEU A 150 -13.74 0.03 0.85
N ASP A 151 -13.90 -0.91 -0.08
CA ASP A 151 -15.05 -1.83 -0.13
C ASP A 151 -14.84 -3.10 0.72
N ASP A 152 -13.64 -3.29 1.28
CA ASP A 152 -13.33 -4.46 2.10
C ASP A 152 -13.77 -4.26 3.55
N VAL A 153 -14.57 -5.21 4.05
CA VAL A 153 -15.14 -5.18 5.40
C VAL A 153 -14.03 -5.19 6.46
N ASN A 154 -12.87 -5.79 6.19
CA ASN A 154 -11.75 -5.79 7.11
C ASN A 154 -11.11 -4.41 7.24
N PHE A 155 -11.00 -3.66 6.13
CA PHE A 155 -10.42 -2.32 6.12
C PHE A 155 -11.39 -1.24 6.63
N SER A 156 -12.70 -1.43 6.43
CA SER A 156 -13.71 -0.55 7.05
C SER A 156 -13.84 -0.70 8.57
N GLN A 157 -13.30 -1.79 9.14
CA GLN A 157 -13.32 -2.06 10.58
C GLN A 157 -11.99 -1.74 11.28
N ILE A 158 -10.90 -1.44 10.55
CA ILE A 158 -9.57 -1.25 11.11
C ILE A 158 -9.09 0.17 10.79
N ASP A 159 -8.32 0.79 11.70
CA ASP A 159 -7.57 2.00 11.33
C ASP A 159 -6.46 1.63 10.35
N TRP A 160 -6.74 1.83 9.07
CA TRP A 160 -5.82 1.56 7.98
C TRP A 160 -4.54 2.40 8.08
N ASN A 161 -4.52 3.50 8.84
CA ASN A 161 -3.29 4.26 9.06
C ASN A 161 -2.28 3.46 9.88
N GLU A 162 -2.70 2.86 11.00
CA GLU A 162 -1.79 2.03 11.80
C GLU A 162 -1.33 0.80 10.99
N ALA A 163 -2.25 0.15 10.27
CA ALA A 163 -1.93 -1.00 9.44
C ALA A 163 -0.90 -0.66 8.35
N ALA A 164 -1.09 0.47 7.66
CA ALA A 164 -0.15 0.98 6.66
C ALA A 164 1.22 1.27 7.26
N LEU A 165 1.28 1.96 8.40
CA LEU A 165 2.54 2.29 9.07
C LEU A 165 3.27 1.05 9.61
N CYS A 166 2.54 0.02 10.07
CA CYS A 166 3.11 -1.27 10.44
C CYS A 166 3.66 -2.00 9.22
N ARG A 167 2.89 -2.05 8.12
CA ARG A 167 3.32 -2.68 6.86
C ARG A 167 4.55 -1.98 6.28
N ALA A 168 4.64 -0.66 6.40
CA ALA A 168 5.80 0.14 5.99
C ALA A 168 7.12 -0.29 6.67
N GLN A 169 7.07 -0.87 7.87
CA GLN A 169 8.27 -1.39 8.54
C GLN A 169 8.87 -2.59 7.80
N PHE A 170 8.06 -3.38 7.09
CA PHE A 170 8.57 -4.42 6.18
C PHE A 170 9.44 -3.83 5.07
N TYR A 171 9.25 -2.55 4.74
CA TYR A 171 10.02 -1.80 3.75
C TYR A 171 11.16 -0.97 4.33
N HIS A 172 11.53 -1.23 5.60
CA HIS A 172 12.56 -0.49 6.36
C HIS A 172 12.27 1.01 6.53
N LEU A 173 11.00 1.41 6.44
CA LEU A 173 10.61 2.80 6.69
C LEU A 173 10.55 3.06 8.21
N PRO A 174 11.07 4.21 8.69
CA PRO A 174 11.22 4.50 10.11
C PRO A 174 9.92 5.00 10.77
N THR A 175 8.87 4.17 10.75
CA THR A 175 7.53 4.52 11.26
C THR A 175 7.32 4.29 12.75
N GLU A 176 8.30 3.68 13.44
CA GLU A 176 8.16 3.22 14.84
C GLU A 176 7.81 4.37 15.81
N SER A 177 8.48 5.52 15.69
CA SER A 177 8.19 6.68 16.56
C SER A 177 6.76 7.19 16.38
N GLN A 178 6.25 7.17 15.14
CA GLN A 178 4.89 7.60 14.84
C GLN A 178 3.87 6.57 15.34
N LEU A 179 4.11 5.28 15.14
CA LEU A 179 3.29 4.19 15.68
C LEU A 179 3.20 4.27 17.20
N TYR A 180 4.33 4.51 17.88
CA TYR A 180 4.35 4.66 19.33
C TYR A 180 3.49 5.85 19.79
N LYS A 181 3.56 7.00 19.10
CA LYS A 181 2.71 8.17 19.40
C LYS A 181 1.23 7.88 19.18
N LEU A 182 0.86 7.21 18.08
CA LEU A 182 -0.52 6.81 17.80
C LEU A 182 -1.07 5.89 18.90
N ARG A 183 -0.26 4.94 19.36
CA ARG A 183 -0.61 4.02 20.45
C ARG A 183 -0.73 4.72 21.81
N LEU A 184 0.19 5.64 22.13
CA LEU A 184 0.17 6.38 23.39
C LEU A 184 -0.99 7.37 23.49
N ALA A 185 -1.43 7.94 22.37
CA ALA A 185 -2.41 9.00 22.37
C ALA A 185 -3.81 8.54 22.82
N ASN A 186 -4.07 7.24 23.02
CA ASN A 186 -5.41 6.69 23.27
C ASN A 186 -6.47 7.34 22.35
N CYS A 187 -6.08 7.69 21.12
CA CYS A 187 -6.99 8.17 20.11
C CYS A 187 -7.89 7.00 19.72
N LEU A 188 -8.96 6.78 20.48
CA LEU A 188 -10.18 6.01 20.16
C LEU A 188 -10.06 5.07 18.94
N VAL A 189 -9.20 4.07 19.03
CA VAL A 189 -9.37 2.82 18.31
C VAL A 189 -9.76 1.82 19.40
N PRO A 190 -11.07 1.66 19.69
CA PRO A 190 -11.54 0.89 20.85
C PRO A 190 -10.93 -0.51 20.95
N GLU A 191 -10.76 -0.99 22.19
CA GLU A 191 -10.26 -2.33 22.60
C GLU A 191 -11.10 -3.53 22.07
N PHE A 192 -11.96 -3.31 21.06
CA PHE A 192 -12.88 -4.29 20.48
C PHE A 192 -12.57 -4.67 19.02
N TYR A 193 -11.33 -4.52 18.57
CA TYR A 193 -10.95 -5.03 17.25
C TYR A 193 -10.32 -6.40 17.39
N GLY A 194 -11.18 -7.44 17.34
CA GLY A 194 -10.82 -8.85 17.43
C GLY A 194 -10.00 -9.39 16.24
N VAL A 195 -8.99 -8.66 15.80
CA VAL A 195 -7.98 -9.10 14.84
C VAL A 195 -6.63 -8.86 15.49
N SER A 196 -5.98 -9.95 15.91
CA SER A 196 -4.65 -9.87 16.50
C SER A 196 -3.65 -9.38 15.44
N LEU A 197 -2.83 -8.38 15.77
CA LEU A 197 -1.64 -7.88 15.05
C LEU A 197 -0.88 -8.91 14.17
N PRO A 198 -0.69 -10.19 14.56
CA PRO A 198 -0.10 -11.21 13.69
C PRO A 198 -0.85 -11.47 12.36
N GLN A 199 -2.17 -11.26 12.29
CA GLN A 199 -2.98 -11.57 11.09
C GLN A 199 -2.82 -10.54 9.96
N LEU A 200 -2.44 -9.30 10.28
CA LEU A 200 -2.15 -8.24 9.29
C LEU A 200 -0.69 -8.25 8.80
N LYS A 201 0.22 -8.88 9.55
CA LYS A 201 1.61 -9.08 9.11
C LYS A 201 1.72 -10.00 7.89
N GLU A 202 0.70 -10.82 7.66
CA GLU A 202 0.69 -11.89 6.65
C GLU A 202 -0.44 -11.71 5.61
N THR A 203 -0.79 -10.47 5.24
CA THR A 203 -1.69 -10.28 4.11
C THR A 203 -0.97 -10.70 2.83
N ASP A 204 -1.26 -11.91 2.37
CA ASP A 204 -0.89 -12.45 1.06
C ASP A 204 -1.56 -11.58 -0.02
N LEU A 205 -0.79 -10.72 -0.69
CA LEU A 205 -1.33 -9.78 -1.68
C LEU A 205 -1.88 -10.55 -2.88
N TRP A 206 -1.35 -11.74 -3.17
CA TRP A 206 -1.96 -12.63 -4.16
C TRP A 206 -3.41 -12.95 -3.79
N GLN A 207 -3.70 -13.31 -2.54
CA GLN A 207 -5.09 -13.56 -2.11
C GLN A 207 -5.95 -12.29 -2.18
N ALA A 208 -5.38 -11.14 -1.83
CA ALA A 208 -6.09 -9.87 -1.86
C ALA A 208 -6.48 -9.42 -3.28
N TYR A 209 -5.64 -9.68 -4.30
CA TYR A 209 -5.84 -9.18 -5.67
C TYR A 209 -6.31 -10.24 -6.68
N CYS A 210 -5.89 -11.50 -6.51
CA CYS A 210 -6.06 -12.52 -7.54
C CYS A 210 -7.17 -13.54 -7.23
N MET A 211 -7.61 -13.62 -5.98
CA MET A 211 -8.64 -14.56 -5.57
C MET A 211 -9.98 -13.84 -5.37
N VAL A 212 -11.09 -14.52 -5.70
CA VAL A 212 -12.40 -14.15 -5.19
C VAL A 212 -12.37 -14.47 -3.71
N THR A 213 -12.10 -13.48 -2.86
CA THR A 213 -12.18 -13.66 -1.41
C THR A 213 -13.58 -14.18 -1.09
N PRO A 214 -13.71 -15.39 -0.50
CA PRO A 214 -14.97 -15.83 0.04
C PRO A 214 -15.41 -14.77 1.04
N ARG A 215 -16.66 -14.31 0.98
CA ARG A 215 -17.22 -13.45 2.02
C ARG A 215 -17.07 -14.18 3.35
N LEU A 216 -16.11 -13.81 4.19
CA LEU A 216 -16.19 -14.06 5.61
C LEU A 216 -17.31 -13.16 6.12
N ARG A 217 -18.52 -13.74 6.13
CA ARG A 217 -19.72 -13.13 6.69
C ARG A 217 -19.54 -13.13 8.21
N LEU A 218 -18.83 -12.13 8.73
CA LEU A 218 -18.76 -11.88 10.17
C LEU A 218 -20.16 -11.48 10.65
N GLU A 219 -20.69 -12.23 11.60
CA GLU A 219 -22.02 -12.06 12.22
C GLU A 219 -22.11 -10.77 13.08
N SER A 220 -21.88 -9.58 12.52
CA SER A 220 -22.05 -8.30 13.25
C SER A 220 -23.47 -7.72 13.16
N GLU A 221 -24.35 -8.26 12.29
CA GLU A 221 -25.74 -7.77 12.17
C GLU A 221 -26.66 -8.17 13.34
N LYS A 222 -26.34 -9.22 14.10
CA LYS A 222 -27.16 -9.65 15.26
C LYS A 222 -26.95 -8.75 16.48
N LYS A 223 -25.74 -8.20 16.66
CA LYS A 223 -25.39 -7.35 17.82
C LYS A 223 -25.99 -5.93 17.71
N TYR A 224 -26.17 -5.42 16.50
CA TYR A 224 -26.79 -4.10 16.27
C TYR A 224 -28.32 -4.11 16.48
N LYS A 225 -28.99 -5.20 16.10
CA LYS A 225 -30.45 -5.35 16.30
C LYS A 225 -30.83 -5.56 17.78
N SER A 226 -29.96 -6.18 18.59
CA SER A 226 -30.19 -6.33 20.03
C SER A 226 -30.00 -5.02 20.79
N LEU A 227 -29.02 -4.19 20.41
CA LEU A 227 -28.78 -2.88 21.04
C LEU A 227 -29.91 -1.88 20.72
N LYS A 228 -30.44 -1.89 19.49
CA LYS A 228 -31.54 -1.00 19.09
C LYS A 228 -32.88 -1.33 19.77
N ARG A 229 -33.08 -2.59 20.19
CA ARG A 229 -34.26 -3.02 20.96
C ARG A 229 -34.13 -2.75 22.46
N ALA A 230 -32.91 -2.71 22.98
CA ALA A 230 -32.63 -2.37 24.37
C ALA A 230 -32.73 -0.86 24.65
N SER A 231 -32.54 0.00 23.64
CA SER A 231 -32.71 1.46 23.76
C SER A 231 -34.16 1.95 23.52
N GLN A 232 -35.09 1.03 23.29
CA GLN A 232 -36.52 1.32 23.03
C GLN A 232 -37.44 0.70 24.11
N ARG A 233 -36.86 0.20 25.21
CA ARG A 233 -37.54 -0.19 26.44
C ARG A 233 -37.03 0.70 27.56
#